data_AF-A0A0S8D6F1-F1
#
_entry.id   AF-A0A0S8D6F1-F1
#
_cell.length_a   1.000
_cell.length_b   1.000
_cell.length_c   1.000
_cell.angle_alpha   90.00
_cell.angle_beta   90.00
_cell.angle_gamma   90.00
#
_symmetry.space_group_name_H-M   'P 1'
#
loop_
_entity.id
_entity.type
_entity.pdbx_description
1 polymer ?
#
loop_
_entity_poly.entity_id
_entity_poly.type
_entity_poly.pdbx_seq_one_letter_code
_entity_poly.pdbx_strand_id
1 'polypeptide(L)'
;MEAFDQDRAEVIQRALEANVGYLINAGSTEQANRLGLKLAGEYENVYCSVGIHPHEATTLDNRVLKELKRSARADKVVAIGEIGLDYHYLHSPRGVQVDAFKKQIALAKDLGLPIIVHSREAKKDTLFILQDQIIDTQGVLHCFSGDIDMAQKAMEMGFYISIAGPVTFKNASKLADVARFIPDEFLLLETDAPYLTPIPFRGKRNEPSFMVHTAKFIADLRGISLSDLARITSVNARKLFKIGDLPAKGEVAYKIRDSLYLNITNKCSNKCSFCIKSRTSYVKGHNLRLEREPTALQIIKAIKDPKAYKEIVFCGIGEPMLRLEIIKKVAAWIKEQGGRVRINTNGQGNLIHKRNILPELQGIIDSLSISLDADNEKKYEKICKPTIKGAFQGILSFIRESKKYVPDVTVTVVQIPGIDIEKCRKIADELGVPLRVREFNVVG
;
A
#
# COMPACT_ATOMS: atom_id res chain seq x y z
N MET A 1 -10.24 -28.65 1.97
CA MET A 1 -9.12 -29.41 2.55
C MET A 1 -9.65 -30.31 3.65
N GLU A 2 -9.28 -31.59 3.61
CA GLU A 2 -9.69 -32.63 4.57
C GLU A 2 -9.25 -32.31 6.01
N ALA A 3 -8.12 -31.60 6.15
CA ALA A 3 -7.55 -31.21 7.44
C ALA A 3 -8.48 -30.39 8.35
N PHE A 4 -9.58 -29.83 7.81
CA PHE A 4 -10.58 -29.07 8.54
C PHE A 4 -11.97 -29.71 8.51
N ASP A 5 -12.14 -30.93 8.00
CA ASP A 5 -13.48 -31.54 7.86
C ASP A 5 -14.24 -31.66 9.18
N GLN A 6 -13.53 -31.87 10.29
CA GLN A 6 -14.13 -32.05 11.61
C GLN A 6 -14.57 -30.75 12.28
N ASP A 7 -13.97 -29.61 11.92
CA ASP A 7 -14.15 -28.36 12.67
C ASP A 7 -14.16 -27.07 11.81
N ARG A 8 -14.48 -27.20 10.51
CA ARG A 8 -14.44 -26.07 9.55
C ARG A 8 -15.27 -24.89 9.98
N ALA A 9 -16.48 -25.15 10.47
CA ALA A 9 -17.40 -24.10 10.89
C ALA A 9 -16.81 -23.32 12.08
N GLU A 10 -16.23 -24.02 13.07
CA GLU A 10 -15.57 -23.37 14.19
C GLU A 10 -14.30 -22.61 13.75
N VAL A 11 -13.53 -23.13 12.77
CA VAL A 11 -12.36 -22.43 12.22
C VAL A 11 -12.74 -21.09 11.58
N ILE A 12 -13.81 -21.07 10.77
CA ILE A 12 -14.30 -19.84 10.13
C ILE A 12 -14.80 -18.86 11.20
N GLN A 13 -15.51 -19.35 12.22
CA GLN A 13 -15.97 -18.54 13.33
C GLN A 13 -14.81 -17.91 14.12
N ARG A 14 -13.76 -18.70 14.45
CA ARG A 14 -12.54 -18.18 15.10
C ARG A 14 -11.83 -17.13 14.26
N ALA A 15 -11.84 -17.26 12.92
CA ALA A 15 -11.28 -16.26 12.03
C ALA A 15 -12.02 -14.92 12.14
N LEU A 16 -13.36 -14.95 12.15
CA LEU A 16 -14.20 -13.76 12.33
C LEU A 16 -13.95 -13.10 13.69
N GLU A 17 -13.90 -13.88 14.77
CA GLU A 17 -13.61 -13.40 16.13
C GLU A 17 -12.21 -12.76 16.23
N ALA A 18 -11.24 -13.25 15.45
CA ALA A 18 -9.91 -12.67 15.32
C ALA A 18 -9.85 -11.44 14.37
N ASN A 19 -11.00 -10.92 13.91
CA ASN A 19 -11.13 -9.82 12.95
C ASN A 19 -10.57 -10.13 11.54
N VAL A 20 -10.51 -11.41 11.17
CA VAL A 20 -10.24 -11.83 9.79
C VAL A 20 -11.55 -11.82 9.01
N GLY A 21 -11.84 -10.65 8.42
CA GLY A 21 -13.14 -10.39 7.81
C GLY A 21 -13.45 -11.23 6.56
N TYR A 22 -12.43 -11.54 5.74
CA TYR A 22 -12.60 -12.29 4.49
C TYR A 22 -11.56 -13.39 4.36
N LEU A 23 -11.95 -14.50 3.74
CA LEU A 23 -11.08 -15.63 3.42
C LEU A 23 -11.08 -15.89 1.92
N ILE A 24 -9.91 -16.15 1.35
CA ILE A 24 -9.77 -16.63 -0.04
C ILE A 24 -9.19 -18.03 0.02
N ASN A 25 -10.01 -19.04 -0.25
CA ASN A 25 -9.55 -20.42 -0.32
C ASN A 25 -8.87 -20.69 -1.66
N ALA A 26 -7.57 -20.96 -1.64
CA ALA A 26 -6.80 -21.24 -2.85
C ALA A 26 -7.19 -22.59 -3.48
N GLY A 27 -7.44 -22.57 -4.79
CA GLY A 27 -7.59 -23.76 -5.61
C GLY A 27 -6.24 -24.31 -6.05
N SER A 28 -6.06 -25.63 -6.15
CA SER A 28 -4.76 -26.22 -6.55
C SER A 28 -4.88 -27.47 -7.42
N THR A 29 -6.06 -28.09 -7.44
CA THR A 29 -6.40 -29.31 -8.19
C THR A 29 -7.87 -29.23 -8.61
N GLU A 30 -8.33 -30.07 -9.55
CA GLU A 30 -9.76 -30.14 -9.92
C GLU A 30 -10.67 -30.42 -8.71
N GLN A 31 -10.25 -31.28 -7.79
CA GLN A 31 -11.01 -31.56 -6.57
C GLN A 31 -11.01 -30.36 -5.62
N ALA A 32 -9.85 -29.74 -5.38
CA ALA A 32 -9.73 -28.57 -4.53
C ALA A 32 -10.57 -27.39 -5.06
N ASN A 33 -10.57 -27.19 -6.38
CA ASN A 33 -11.38 -26.16 -7.05
C ASN A 33 -12.88 -26.37 -6.79
N ARG A 34 -13.38 -27.60 -6.96
CA ARG A 34 -14.80 -27.94 -6.69
C ARG A 34 -15.18 -27.73 -5.23
N LEU A 35 -14.32 -28.14 -4.29
CA LEU A 35 -14.56 -27.95 -2.86
C LEU A 35 -14.50 -26.46 -2.46
N GLY A 36 -13.56 -25.70 -3.03
CA GLY A 36 -13.45 -24.26 -2.81
C GLY A 36 -14.68 -23.49 -3.28
N LEU A 37 -15.20 -23.82 -4.47
CA LEU A 37 -16.45 -23.26 -4.99
C LEU A 37 -17.64 -23.54 -4.07
N LYS A 38 -17.77 -24.79 -3.62
CA LYS A 38 -18.83 -25.17 -2.68
C LYS A 38 -18.73 -24.35 -1.39
N LEU A 39 -17.54 -24.28 -0.81
CA LEU A 39 -17.30 -23.54 0.43
C LEU A 39 -17.60 -22.04 0.28
N ALA A 40 -17.16 -21.43 -0.82
CA ALA A 40 -17.48 -20.03 -1.10
C ALA A 40 -19.00 -19.80 -1.24
N GLY A 41 -19.74 -20.77 -1.79
CA GLY A 41 -21.21 -20.72 -1.85
C GLY A 41 -21.91 -20.77 -0.48
N GLU A 42 -21.27 -21.38 0.53
CA GLU A 42 -21.85 -21.56 1.87
C GLU A 42 -21.68 -20.34 2.79
N TYR A 43 -20.64 -19.53 2.60
CA TYR A 43 -20.30 -18.43 3.51
C TYR A 43 -20.15 -17.10 2.77
N GLU A 44 -20.82 -16.04 3.24
CA GLU A 44 -20.80 -14.71 2.61
C GLU A 44 -19.37 -14.16 2.44
N ASN A 45 -18.55 -14.33 3.47
CA ASN A 45 -17.20 -13.77 3.55
C ASN A 45 -16.09 -14.68 3.02
N VAL A 46 -16.44 -15.82 2.41
CA VAL A 46 -15.48 -16.75 1.80
C VAL A 46 -15.54 -16.64 0.28
N TYR A 47 -14.38 -16.41 -0.30
CA TYR A 47 -14.12 -16.43 -1.74
C TYR A 47 -13.17 -17.58 -2.07
N CYS A 48 -12.96 -17.85 -3.35
CA CYS A 48 -11.99 -18.84 -3.78
C CYS A 48 -11.23 -18.40 -5.03
N SER A 49 -10.10 -19.06 -5.28
CA SER A 49 -9.45 -19.06 -6.58
C SER A 49 -9.57 -20.45 -7.20
N VAL A 50 -9.38 -20.54 -8.51
CA VAL A 50 -9.30 -21.83 -9.21
C VAL A 50 -8.03 -21.92 -10.02
N GLY A 51 -7.35 -23.06 -9.96
CA GLY A 51 -6.08 -23.26 -10.64
C GLY A 51 -5.58 -24.70 -10.51
N ILE A 52 -4.50 -24.98 -11.23
CA ILE A 52 -3.72 -26.22 -11.13
C ILE A 52 -2.30 -25.84 -10.70
N HIS A 53 -1.92 -26.33 -9.52
CA HIS A 53 -0.63 -26.12 -8.88
C HIS A 53 0.51 -26.75 -9.73
N PRO A 54 1.75 -26.23 -9.70
CA PRO A 54 2.88 -26.80 -10.42
C PRO A 54 3.10 -28.30 -10.18
N HIS A 55 2.80 -28.82 -8.98
CA HIS A 55 2.90 -30.26 -8.71
C HIS A 55 1.96 -31.10 -9.56
N GLU A 56 0.79 -30.57 -9.88
CA GLU A 56 -0.27 -31.24 -10.64
C GLU A 56 -0.26 -30.82 -12.13
N ALA A 57 0.80 -30.16 -12.61
CA ALA A 57 0.84 -29.56 -13.95
C ALA A 57 0.58 -30.58 -15.08
N THR A 58 0.93 -31.85 -14.88
CA THR A 58 0.65 -32.96 -15.82
C THR A 58 -0.83 -33.25 -16.01
N THR A 59 -1.69 -32.83 -15.06
CA THR A 59 -3.14 -33.03 -15.14
C THR A 59 -3.85 -31.96 -15.98
N LEU A 60 -3.17 -30.86 -16.33
CA LEU A 60 -3.76 -29.76 -17.10
C LEU A 60 -3.85 -30.08 -18.60
N ASP A 61 -4.92 -30.76 -18.99
CA ASP A 61 -5.30 -30.97 -20.39
C ASP A 61 -6.35 -29.94 -20.88
N ASN A 62 -6.80 -30.09 -22.14
CA ASN A 62 -7.82 -29.21 -22.73
C ASN A 62 -9.20 -29.33 -22.07
N ARG A 63 -9.54 -30.47 -21.44
CA ARG A 63 -10.78 -30.65 -20.70
C ARG A 63 -10.71 -29.86 -19.39
N VAL A 64 -9.63 -30.03 -18.63
CA VAL A 64 -9.39 -29.32 -17.36
C VAL A 64 -9.35 -27.82 -17.60
N LEU A 65 -8.67 -27.35 -18.65
CA LEU A 65 -8.62 -25.92 -18.97
C LEU A 65 -10.01 -25.34 -19.28
N LYS A 66 -10.88 -26.08 -19.99
CA LYS A 66 -12.28 -25.68 -20.22
C LYS A 66 -13.08 -25.63 -18.92
N GLU A 67 -12.85 -26.58 -18.02
CA GLU A 67 -13.51 -26.61 -16.71
C GLU A 67 -13.06 -25.46 -15.80
N LEU A 68 -11.77 -25.13 -15.78
CA LEU A 68 -11.25 -23.94 -15.11
C LEU A 68 -11.92 -22.67 -15.65
N LYS A 69 -12.00 -22.53 -16.98
CA LYS A 69 -12.64 -21.36 -17.62
C LYS A 69 -14.12 -21.23 -17.26
N ARG A 70 -14.84 -22.35 -17.13
CA ARG A 70 -16.23 -22.36 -16.65
C ARG A 70 -16.32 -21.96 -15.18
N SER A 71 -15.48 -22.57 -14.34
CA SER A 71 -15.47 -22.36 -12.89
C SER A 71 -15.11 -20.91 -12.53
N ALA A 72 -14.13 -20.34 -13.23
CA ALA A 72 -13.65 -18.98 -13.00
C ALA A 72 -14.67 -17.88 -13.29
N ARG A 73 -15.84 -18.21 -13.87
CA ARG A 73 -16.94 -17.27 -14.09
C ARG A 73 -17.95 -17.23 -12.93
N ALA A 74 -17.79 -18.06 -11.91
CA ALA A 74 -18.65 -18.01 -10.73
C ALA A 74 -18.36 -16.75 -9.90
N ASP A 75 -19.40 -16.14 -9.34
CA ASP A 75 -19.35 -14.81 -8.70
C ASP A 75 -18.30 -14.68 -7.57
N LYS A 76 -18.01 -15.79 -6.88
CA LYS A 76 -17.06 -15.82 -5.76
C LYS A 76 -15.68 -16.38 -6.13
N VAL A 77 -15.39 -16.56 -7.43
CA VAL A 77 -14.04 -16.83 -7.91
C VAL A 77 -13.34 -15.52 -8.23
N VAL A 78 -12.28 -15.23 -7.49
CA VAL A 78 -11.65 -13.90 -7.49
C VAL A 78 -10.25 -13.89 -8.09
N ALA A 79 -9.71 -15.05 -8.45
CA ALA A 79 -8.39 -15.19 -9.06
C ALA A 79 -8.24 -16.53 -9.79
N ILE A 80 -7.28 -16.59 -10.73
CA ILE A 80 -6.73 -17.85 -11.22
C ILE A 80 -5.50 -18.18 -10.38
N GLY A 81 -5.50 -19.33 -9.72
CA GLY A 81 -4.48 -19.64 -8.73
C GLY A 81 -4.92 -20.72 -7.78
N GLU A 82 -4.00 -21.37 -7.10
CA GLU A 82 -2.55 -21.21 -7.16
C GLU A 82 -1.95 -21.86 -8.43
N ILE A 83 -1.10 -21.11 -9.13
CA ILE A 83 -0.41 -21.51 -10.36
C ILE A 83 1.05 -21.06 -10.27
N GLY A 84 1.98 -21.68 -11.00
CA GLY A 84 3.36 -21.21 -11.01
C GLY A 84 4.38 -22.32 -11.19
N LEU A 85 5.50 -22.23 -10.47
CA LEU A 85 6.65 -23.11 -10.63
C LEU A 85 7.21 -23.56 -9.26
N ASP A 86 7.33 -24.87 -9.05
CA ASP A 86 8.03 -25.48 -7.91
C ASP A 86 9.17 -26.35 -8.42
N TYR A 87 10.40 -25.84 -8.27
CA TYR A 87 11.63 -26.54 -8.67
C TYR A 87 12.32 -27.27 -7.50
N HIS A 88 11.73 -27.22 -6.31
CA HIS A 88 12.26 -27.87 -5.13
C HIS A 88 11.82 -29.34 -5.09
N TYR A 89 10.52 -29.62 -5.25
CA TYR A 89 10.00 -30.99 -5.21
C TYR A 89 9.93 -31.67 -6.59
N LEU A 90 9.74 -30.90 -7.66
CA LEU A 90 9.70 -31.38 -9.05
C LEU A 90 8.72 -32.55 -9.30
N HIS A 91 7.56 -32.56 -8.65
CA HIS A 91 6.51 -33.57 -8.90
C HIS A 91 5.97 -33.59 -10.34
N SER A 92 6.17 -32.49 -11.08
CA SER A 92 5.95 -32.41 -12.53
C SER A 92 7.22 -31.90 -13.23
N PRO A 93 7.52 -32.34 -14.47
CA PRO A 93 8.68 -31.86 -15.23
C PRO A 93 8.63 -30.34 -15.47
N ARG A 94 9.79 -29.67 -15.42
CA ARG A 94 9.87 -28.19 -15.55
C ARG A 94 9.16 -27.65 -16.78
N GLY A 95 9.35 -28.25 -17.95
CA GLY A 95 8.69 -27.82 -19.18
C GLY A 95 7.16 -27.87 -19.08
N VAL A 96 6.62 -28.93 -18.45
CA VAL A 96 5.18 -29.08 -18.23
C VAL A 96 4.67 -28.03 -17.24
N GLN A 97 5.40 -27.73 -16.17
CA GLN A 97 5.04 -26.65 -15.24
C GLN A 97 5.00 -25.29 -15.94
N VAL A 98 6.03 -24.99 -16.76
CA VAL A 98 6.11 -23.75 -17.54
C VAL A 98 4.92 -23.61 -18.50
N ASP A 99 4.60 -24.66 -19.26
CA ASP A 99 3.47 -24.64 -20.19
C ASP A 99 2.14 -24.49 -19.46
N ALA A 100 1.96 -25.19 -18.33
CA ALA A 100 0.76 -25.08 -17.52
C ALA A 100 0.60 -23.69 -16.89
N PHE A 101 1.70 -23.09 -16.43
CA PHE A 101 1.70 -21.74 -15.88
C PHE A 101 1.30 -20.71 -16.96
N LYS A 102 1.92 -20.77 -18.14
CA LYS A 102 1.59 -19.89 -19.27
C LYS A 102 0.13 -20.00 -19.71
N LYS A 103 -0.41 -21.22 -19.83
CA LYS A 103 -1.82 -21.44 -20.20
C LYS A 103 -2.79 -20.82 -19.20
N GLN A 104 -2.49 -20.92 -17.90
CA GLN A 104 -3.35 -20.38 -16.86
C GLN A 104 -3.21 -18.85 -16.71
N ILE A 105 -2.04 -18.28 -16.97
CA ILE A 105 -1.87 -16.82 -17.12
C ILE A 105 -2.72 -16.31 -18.28
N ALA A 106 -2.68 -16.98 -19.44
CA ALA A 106 -3.50 -16.60 -20.59
C ALA A 106 -5.00 -16.67 -20.27
N LEU A 107 -5.44 -17.68 -19.52
CA LEU A 107 -6.82 -17.78 -19.04
C LEU A 107 -7.19 -16.61 -18.10
N ALA A 108 -6.32 -16.25 -17.16
CA ALA A 108 -6.55 -15.14 -16.25
C ALA A 108 -6.70 -13.81 -17.00
N LYS A 109 -5.84 -13.60 -18.01
CA LYS A 109 -5.90 -12.44 -18.90
C LYS A 109 -7.21 -12.37 -19.68
N ASP A 110 -7.63 -13.47 -20.29
CA ASP A 110 -8.92 -13.58 -21.01
C ASP A 110 -10.12 -13.20 -20.14
N LEU A 111 -10.05 -13.46 -18.84
CA LEU A 111 -11.13 -13.24 -17.89
C LEU A 111 -11.00 -11.93 -17.10
N GLY A 112 -9.90 -11.20 -17.24
CA GLY A 112 -9.62 -10.01 -16.43
C GLY A 112 -9.51 -10.30 -14.93
N LEU A 113 -9.09 -11.51 -14.56
CA LEU A 113 -8.90 -11.95 -13.18
C LEU A 113 -7.42 -11.84 -12.77
N PRO A 114 -7.11 -11.48 -11.51
CA PRO A 114 -5.75 -11.53 -11.03
C PRO A 114 -5.26 -12.97 -10.88
N ILE A 115 -3.94 -13.15 -10.75
CA ILE A 115 -3.32 -14.46 -10.50
C ILE A 115 -2.70 -14.59 -9.10
N ILE A 116 -2.76 -15.79 -8.53
CA ILE A 116 -2.04 -16.18 -7.30
C ILE A 116 -0.88 -17.08 -7.71
N VAL A 117 0.35 -16.57 -7.58
CA VAL A 117 1.56 -17.18 -8.12
C VAL A 117 2.34 -17.91 -7.03
N HIS A 118 2.52 -19.21 -7.22
CA HIS A 118 3.50 -20.02 -6.51
C HIS A 118 4.88 -19.89 -7.16
N SER A 119 5.91 -19.65 -6.37
CA SER A 119 7.28 -19.72 -6.87
C SER A 119 8.22 -20.23 -5.80
N ARG A 120 8.79 -21.41 -6.03
CA ARG A 120 9.76 -22.02 -5.12
C ARG A 120 10.99 -22.49 -5.89
N GLU A 121 12.13 -21.91 -5.53
CA GLU A 121 13.42 -22.14 -6.21
C GLU A 121 13.39 -21.90 -7.74
N ALA A 122 12.41 -21.12 -8.21
CA ALA A 122 12.11 -20.89 -9.63
C ALA A 122 12.14 -19.40 -10.01
N LYS A 123 12.88 -18.57 -9.25
CA LYS A 123 12.90 -17.10 -9.39
C LYS A 123 13.10 -16.61 -10.83
N LYS A 124 14.12 -17.12 -11.53
CA LYS A 124 14.47 -16.65 -12.88
C LYS A 124 13.34 -16.88 -13.87
N ASP A 125 12.83 -18.10 -13.93
CA ASP A 125 11.78 -18.48 -14.89
C ASP A 125 10.44 -17.85 -14.52
N THR A 126 10.13 -17.72 -13.23
CA THR A 126 8.92 -17.03 -12.77
C THR A 126 8.93 -15.58 -13.22
N LEU A 127 10.02 -14.83 -12.95
CA LEU A 127 10.11 -13.43 -13.37
C LEU A 127 10.12 -13.29 -14.89
N PHE A 128 10.79 -14.18 -15.62
CA PHE A 128 10.80 -14.17 -17.08
C PHE A 128 9.40 -14.37 -17.66
N ILE A 129 8.67 -15.38 -17.20
CA ILE A 129 7.30 -15.68 -17.66
C ILE A 129 6.36 -14.56 -17.28
N LEU A 130 6.45 -14.02 -16.07
CA LEU A 130 5.63 -12.88 -15.68
C LEU A 130 5.93 -11.70 -16.60
N GLN A 131 7.19 -11.28 -16.74
CA GLN A 131 7.63 -10.13 -17.53
C GLN A 131 7.22 -10.18 -19.00
N ASP A 132 7.32 -11.35 -19.63
CA ASP A 132 6.95 -11.59 -21.04
C ASP A 132 5.44 -11.44 -21.30
N GLN A 133 4.64 -11.50 -20.24
CA GLN A 133 3.18 -11.54 -20.33
C GLN A 133 2.50 -10.23 -19.86
N ILE A 134 3.26 -9.19 -19.49
CA ILE A 134 2.75 -7.91 -18.91
C ILE A 134 2.54 -6.88 -20.03
N ILE A 135 1.41 -6.17 -20.16
CA ILE A 135 0.66 -5.46 -19.11
C ILE A 135 -0.84 -5.66 -19.34
N ASP A 136 -1.53 -6.29 -18.38
CA ASP A 136 -2.97 -6.09 -18.05
C ASP A 136 -3.43 -6.97 -16.87
N THR A 137 -2.71 -8.06 -16.54
CA THR A 137 -3.07 -8.97 -15.43
C THR A 137 -2.27 -8.65 -14.16
N GLN A 138 -2.96 -8.24 -13.09
CA GLN A 138 -2.39 -8.05 -11.75
C GLN A 138 -2.31 -9.38 -10.99
N GLY A 139 -1.57 -9.45 -9.89
CA GLY A 139 -1.52 -10.67 -9.10
C GLY A 139 -0.75 -10.54 -7.80
N VAL A 140 -0.55 -11.66 -7.14
CA VAL A 140 0.23 -11.78 -5.91
C VAL A 140 1.23 -12.92 -6.04
N LEU A 141 2.46 -12.71 -5.60
CA LEU A 141 3.36 -13.80 -5.25
C LEU A 141 3.00 -14.25 -3.84
N HIS A 142 2.34 -15.39 -3.74
CA HIS A 142 1.89 -15.95 -2.47
C HIS A 142 3.07 -16.61 -1.75
N CYS A 143 2.95 -16.76 -0.44
CA CYS A 143 3.93 -17.36 0.46
C CYS A 143 5.38 -16.98 0.10
N PHE A 144 5.63 -15.68 -0.03
CA PHE A 144 6.84 -15.20 -0.69
C PHE A 144 8.11 -15.71 0.00
N SER A 145 8.92 -16.47 -0.75
CA SER A 145 10.19 -17.04 -0.28
C SER A 145 11.41 -16.52 -1.05
N GLY A 146 11.23 -15.47 -1.86
CA GLY A 146 12.30 -14.85 -2.64
C GLY A 146 13.15 -13.86 -1.83
N ASP A 147 14.02 -13.14 -2.55
CA ASP A 147 14.84 -12.06 -2.00
C ASP A 147 14.27 -10.67 -2.38
N ILE A 148 14.92 -9.60 -1.91
CA ILE A 148 14.54 -8.21 -2.21
C ILE A 148 14.54 -7.93 -3.72
N ASP A 149 15.50 -8.46 -4.48
CA ASP A 149 15.55 -8.28 -5.95
C ASP A 149 14.33 -8.89 -6.65
N MET A 150 13.88 -10.08 -6.22
CA MET A 150 12.67 -10.69 -6.76
C MET A 150 11.41 -9.90 -6.38
N ALA A 151 11.30 -9.46 -5.12
CA ALA A 151 10.19 -8.65 -4.66
C ALA A 151 10.10 -7.33 -5.43
N GLN A 152 11.23 -6.65 -5.60
CA GLN A 152 11.30 -5.39 -6.35
C GLN A 152 10.83 -5.57 -7.80
N LYS A 153 11.37 -6.54 -8.53
CA LYS A 153 10.96 -6.81 -9.92
C LYS A 153 9.49 -7.17 -10.03
N ALA A 154 8.98 -7.99 -9.10
CA ALA A 154 7.55 -8.32 -9.05
C ALA A 154 6.67 -7.08 -8.83
N MET A 155 7.06 -6.17 -7.94
CA MET A 155 6.31 -4.93 -7.70
C MET A 155 6.39 -3.94 -8.87
N GLU A 156 7.53 -3.85 -9.56
CA GLU A 156 7.68 -3.08 -10.81
C GLU A 156 6.73 -3.59 -11.91
N MET A 157 6.44 -4.89 -11.89
CA MET A 157 5.48 -5.59 -12.73
C MET A 157 4.02 -5.47 -12.24
N GLY A 158 3.77 -4.82 -11.11
CA GLY A 158 2.42 -4.62 -10.54
C GLY A 158 1.91 -5.75 -9.65
N PHE A 159 2.78 -6.69 -9.24
CA PHE A 159 2.41 -7.78 -8.33
C PHE A 159 2.55 -7.37 -6.87
N TYR A 160 1.58 -7.82 -6.07
CA TYR A 160 1.64 -7.79 -4.62
C TYR A 160 2.55 -8.90 -4.09
N ILE A 161 3.05 -8.74 -2.88
CA ILE A 161 3.88 -9.72 -2.18
C ILE A 161 3.16 -10.12 -0.90
N SER A 162 2.83 -11.41 -0.77
CA SER A 162 2.15 -11.95 0.40
C SER A 162 3.14 -12.57 1.38
N ILE A 163 3.02 -12.22 2.66
CA ILE A 163 3.88 -12.71 3.73
C ILE A 163 3.07 -13.62 4.66
N ALA A 164 3.53 -14.86 4.78
CA ALA A 164 2.94 -15.89 5.64
C ALA A 164 3.66 -16.00 7.01
N GLY A 165 3.16 -16.92 7.84
CA GLY A 165 3.68 -17.19 9.19
C GLY A 165 5.20 -17.43 9.34
N PRO A 166 5.95 -17.94 8.35
CA PRO A 166 7.39 -18.15 8.49
C PRO A 166 8.20 -16.89 8.79
N VAL A 167 7.68 -15.69 8.49
CA VAL A 167 8.32 -14.41 8.86
C VAL A 167 8.57 -14.30 10.36
N THR A 168 7.74 -14.96 11.17
CA THR A 168 7.86 -14.97 12.63
C THR A 168 8.95 -15.90 13.15
N PHE A 169 9.57 -16.73 12.30
CA PHE A 169 10.55 -17.71 12.73
C PHE A 169 11.90 -17.06 13.03
N LYS A 170 12.59 -17.53 14.08
CA LYS A 170 13.88 -16.99 14.54
C LYS A 170 14.96 -16.90 13.44
N ASN A 171 14.92 -17.79 12.45
CA ASN A 171 15.93 -17.87 11.39
C ASN A 171 15.49 -17.18 10.08
N ALA A 172 14.33 -16.52 10.05
CA ALA A 172 13.76 -15.94 8.84
C ALA A 172 14.22 -14.48 8.59
N SER A 173 15.49 -14.17 8.86
CA SER A 173 16.03 -12.80 8.74
C SER A 173 15.82 -12.20 7.35
N LYS A 174 16.09 -12.97 6.29
CA LYS A 174 15.87 -12.54 4.90
C LYS A 174 14.41 -12.18 4.60
N LEU A 175 13.46 -12.98 5.10
CA LEU A 175 12.03 -12.71 4.91
C LEU A 175 11.58 -11.50 5.72
N ALA A 176 12.14 -11.30 6.92
CA ALA A 176 11.93 -10.08 7.69
C ALA A 176 12.48 -8.83 6.96
N ASP A 177 13.65 -8.93 6.32
CA ASP A 177 14.20 -7.83 5.53
C ASP A 177 13.30 -7.48 4.34
N VAL A 178 12.81 -8.49 3.62
CA VAL A 178 11.79 -8.31 2.57
C VAL A 178 10.53 -7.66 3.14
N ALA A 179 10.03 -8.15 4.27
CA ALA A 179 8.87 -7.60 4.95
C ALA A 179 9.08 -6.16 5.46
N ARG A 180 10.32 -5.67 5.64
CA ARG A 180 10.58 -4.23 5.87
C ARG A 180 10.65 -3.44 4.56
N PHE A 181 11.20 -4.05 3.51
CA PHE A 181 11.44 -3.41 2.22
C PHE A 181 10.16 -3.12 1.42
N ILE A 182 9.18 -4.02 1.44
CA ILE A 182 7.97 -3.91 0.60
C ILE A 182 7.17 -2.62 0.95
N PRO A 183 6.90 -1.72 0.00
CA PRO A 183 6.00 -0.59 0.21
C PRO A 183 4.61 -1.04 0.66
N ASP A 184 3.93 -0.22 1.46
CA ASP A 184 2.66 -0.58 2.07
C ASP A 184 1.59 -0.99 1.05
N GLU A 185 1.57 -0.37 -0.13
CA GLU A 185 0.60 -0.65 -1.19
C GLU A 185 0.78 -2.01 -1.88
N PHE A 186 1.90 -2.71 -1.67
CA PHE A 186 2.18 -4.02 -2.26
C PHE A 186 2.16 -5.16 -1.25
N LEU A 187 2.09 -4.86 0.05
CA LEU A 187 2.09 -5.89 1.09
C LEU A 187 0.71 -6.56 1.23
N LEU A 188 0.71 -7.89 1.24
CA LEU A 188 -0.40 -8.74 1.65
C LEU A 188 0.04 -9.68 2.78
N LEU A 189 -0.95 -10.20 3.51
CA LEU A 189 -0.75 -11.20 4.56
C LEU A 189 -1.58 -12.42 4.25
N GLU A 190 -1.08 -13.57 4.67
CA GLU A 190 -1.78 -14.84 4.55
C GLU A 190 -1.37 -15.80 5.68
N THR A 191 -2.03 -16.95 5.70
CA THR A 191 -1.67 -18.06 6.61
C THR A 191 -1.05 -19.24 5.88
N ASP A 192 -1.48 -19.51 4.64
CA ASP A 192 -1.25 -20.77 3.94
C ASP A 192 -1.71 -22.00 4.77
N ALA A 193 -2.79 -21.81 5.54
CA ALA A 193 -3.32 -22.86 6.41
C ALA A 193 -3.78 -24.10 5.60
N PRO A 194 -3.49 -25.33 6.07
CA PRO A 194 -3.09 -25.71 7.43
C PRO A 194 -1.57 -25.68 7.69
N TYR A 195 -0.76 -25.19 6.75
CA TYR A 195 0.70 -25.19 6.83
C TYR A 195 1.25 -23.93 7.48
N LEU A 196 2.57 -23.91 7.73
CA LEU A 196 3.35 -22.70 8.02
C LEU A 196 2.90 -21.88 9.25
N THR A 197 2.43 -22.57 10.29
CA THR A 197 1.92 -21.97 11.53
C THR A 197 2.89 -20.97 12.17
N PRO A 198 2.48 -19.70 12.40
CA PRO A 198 3.34 -18.68 12.98
C PRO A 198 3.67 -18.97 14.46
N ILE A 199 4.74 -18.35 14.97
CA ILE A 199 4.98 -18.27 16.42
C ILE A 199 3.82 -17.47 17.07
N PRO A 200 3.25 -17.92 18.19
CA PRO A 200 3.73 -18.96 19.11
C PRO A 200 3.23 -20.39 18.85
N PHE A 201 2.48 -20.64 17.78
CA PHE A 201 1.83 -21.93 17.53
C PHE A 201 2.60 -22.87 16.58
N ARG A 202 3.85 -22.53 16.25
CA ARG A 202 4.71 -23.32 15.35
C ARG A 202 4.68 -24.82 15.73
N GLY A 203 4.42 -25.67 14.73
CA GLY A 203 4.29 -27.12 14.90
C GLY A 203 2.88 -27.64 15.12
N LYS A 204 1.89 -26.75 15.33
CA LYS A 204 0.45 -27.10 15.33
C LYS A 204 -0.16 -26.93 13.94
N ARG A 205 -1.38 -27.45 13.71
CA ARG A 205 -2.19 -27.13 12.51
C ARG A 205 -2.44 -25.62 12.47
N ASN A 206 -2.15 -24.97 11.35
CA ASN A 206 -2.44 -23.55 11.17
C ASN A 206 -3.93 -23.32 10.92
N GLU A 207 -4.40 -22.10 11.15
CA GLU A 207 -5.76 -21.67 10.80
C GLU A 207 -5.81 -20.16 10.55
N PRO A 208 -6.83 -19.63 9.85
CA PRO A 208 -6.89 -18.22 9.48
C PRO A 208 -6.79 -17.23 10.65
N SER A 209 -7.32 -17.60 11.82
CA SER A 209 -7.28 -16.77 13.04
C SER A 209 -5.84 -16.44 13.47
N PHE A 210 -4.86 -17.29 13.13
CA PHE A 210 -3.46 -17.08 13.50
C PHE A 210 -2.75 -16.00 12.67
N MET A 211 -3.38 -15.49 11.61
CA MET A 211 -2.87 -14.36 10.83
C MET A 211 -2.57 -13.12 11.71
N VAL A 212 -3.29 -12.97 12.83
CA VAL A 212 -3.06 -11.90 13.81
C VAL A 212 -1.62 -11.89 14.35
N HIS A 213 -0.98 -13.06 14.46
CA HIS A 213 0.40 -13.17 14.94
C HIS A 213 1.41 -12.73 13.89
N THR A 214 1.20 -13.14 12.63
CA THR A 214 1.98 -12.66 11.48
C THR A 214 1.86 -11.14 11.34
N ALA A 215 0.63 -10.62 11.43
CA ALA A 215 0.35 -9.18 11.36
C ALA A 215 1.04 -8.42 12.49
N LYS A 216 0.92 -8.88 13.75
CA LYS A 216 1.57 -8.24 14.89
C LYS A 216 3.09 -8.19 14.73
N PHE A 217 3.70 -9.30 14.33
CA PHE A 217 5.15 -9.36 14.11
C PHE A 217 5.61 -8.34 13.05
N ILE A 218 4.91 -8.24 11.92
CA ILE A 218 5.26 -7.30 10.85
C ILE A 218 5.00 -5.85 11.28
N ALA A 219 3.95 -5.58 12.05
CA ALA A 219 3.66 -4.25 12.58
C ALA A 219 4.78 -3.76 13.50
N ASP A 220 5.22 -4.61 14.43
CA ASP A 220 6.35 -4.35 15.33
C ASP A 220 7.65 -4.13 14.51
N LEU A 221 7.88 -4.98 13.51
CA LEU A 221 9.04 -4.91 12.60
C LEU A 221 9.12 -3.58 11.84
N ARG A 222 7.97 -2.99 11.48
CA ARG A 222 7.84 -1.75 10.72
C ARG A 222 7.64 -0.51 11.59
N GLY A 223 7.51 -0.66 12.92
CA GLY A 223 7.22 0.45 13.83
C GLY A 223 5.88 1.14 13.51
N ILE A 224 4.84 0.36 13.21
CA ILE A 224 3.47 0.84 13.01
C ILE A 224 2.50 0.06 13.89
N SER A 225 1.29 0.59 14.08
CA SER A 225 0.26 -0.11 14.85
C SER A 225 -0.27 -1.34 14.10
N LEU A 226 -0.71 -2.36 14.84
CA LEU A 226 -1.42 -3.51 14.24
C LEU A 226 -2.66 -3.06 13.46
N SER A 227 -3.39 -2.07 13.96
CA SER A 227 -4.55 -1.49 13.27
C SER A 227 -4.18 -0.84 11.93
N ASP A 228 -3.02 -0.16 11.84
CA ASP A 228 -2.56 0.42 10.59
C ASP A 228 -2.21 -0.66 9.59
N LEU A 229 -1.44 -1.68 10.01
CA LEU A 229 -1.08 -2.79 9.13
C LEU A 229 -2.33 -3.51 8.62
N ALA A 230 -3.26 -3.86 9.53
CA ALA A 230 -4.49 -4.56 9.17
C ALA A 230 -5.34 -3.77 8.17
N ARG A 231 -5.45 -2.44 8.34
CA ARG A 231 -6.18 -1.56 7.44
C ARG A 231 -5.51 -1.47 6.06
N ILE A 232 -4.18 -1.31 6.02
CA ILE A 232 -3.38 -1.29 4.78
C ILE A 232 -3.58 -2.58 3.99
N THR A 233 -3.30 -3.73 4.60
CA THR A 233 -3.28 -5.02 3.91
C THR A 233 -4.69 -5.47 3.54
N SER A 234 -5.71 -5.13 4.34
CA SER A 234 -7.12 -5.34 3.98
C SER A 234 -7.51 -4.55 2.74
N VAL A 235 -7.16 -3.27 2.64
CA VAL A 235 -7.46 -2.45 1.45
C VAL A 235 -6.75 -2.99 0.22
N ASN A 236 -5.50 -3.45 0.36
CA ASN A 236 -4.75 -4.07 -0.73
C ASN A 236 -5.43 -5.35 -1.23
N ALA A 237 -5.84 -6.24 -0.32
CA ALA A 237 -6.52 -7.49 -0.67
C ALA A 237 -7.86 -7.20 -1.38
N ARG A 238 -8.66 -6.29 -0.84
CA ARG A 238 -9.95 -5.88 -1.45
C ARG A 238 -9.77 -5.28 -2.83
N LYS A 239 -8.71 -4.50 -3.06
CA LYS A 239 -8.41 -3.94 -4.38
C LYS A 239 -7.99 -5.01 -5.38
N LEU A 240 -7.05 -5.88 -5.00
CA LEU A 240 -6.51 -6.90 -5.89
C LEU A 240 -7.61 -7.88 -6.31
N PHE A 241 -8.34 -8.42 -5.33
CA PHE A 241 -9.31 -9.49 -5.55
C PHE A 241 -10.74 -8.97 -5.78
N LYS A 242 -10.96 -7.65 -5.71
CA LYS A 242 -12.28 -7.00 -5.88
C LYS A 242 -13.34 -7.59 -4.92
N ILE A 243 -12.94 -7.83 -3.68
CA ILE A 243 -13.80 -8.40 -2.64
C ILE A 243 -14.17 -7.37 -1.58
N GLY A 244 -15.34 -7.56 -0.97
CA GLY A 244 -15.86 -6.68 0.08
C GLY A 244 -16.00 -5.22 -0.34
N ASP A 245 -16.21 -4.36 0.64
CA ASP A 245 -16.36 -2.92 0.40
C ASP A 245 -15.03 -2.18 0.57
N LEU A 246 -14.74 -1.30 -0.39
CA LEU A 246 -13.71 -0.27 -0.23
C LEU A 246 -14.34 1.02 0.29
N PRO A 247 -13.64 1.81 1.14
CA PRO A 247 -14.12 3.12 1.56
C PRO A 247 -14.44 4.01 0.35
N ALA A 248 -15.73 4.18 0.04
CA ALA A 248 -16.18 4.91 -1.14
C ALA A 248 -15.89 6.41 -1.05
N LYS A 249 -15.90 6.96 0.18
CA LYS A 249 -15.76 8.39 0.43
C LYS A 249 -14.34 8.75 0.84
N GLY A 250 -13.86 9.87 0.30
CA GLY A 250 -12.60 10.47 0.74
C GLY A 250 -12.67 10.95 2.19
N GLU A 251 -11.67 10.61 2.98
CA GLU A 251 -11.55 11.06 4.37
C GLU A 251 -11.02 12.49 4.43
N VAL A 252 -11.69 13.31 5.26
CA VAL A 252 -11.27 14.68 5.57
C VAL A 252 -10.15 14.70 6.60
N ALA A 253 -10.19 13.78 7.57
CA ALA A 253 -9.16 13.60 8.57
C ALA A 253 -8.83 12.10 8.67
N TYR A 254 -7.55 11.77 8.70
CA TYR A 254 -7.06 10.39 8.70
C TYR A 254 -5.83 10.27 9.61
N LYS A 255 -5.73 9.16 10.35
CA LYS A 255 -4.66 8.96 11.35
C LYS A 255 -3.55 8.11 10.74
N ILE A 256 -2.31 8.56 10.87
CA ILE A 256 -1.13 7.74 10.57
C ILE A 256 -0.26 7.78 11.82
N ARG A 257 -0.04 6.61 12.44
CA ARG A 257 0.64 6.49 13.74
C ARG A 257 -0.02 7.44 14.76
N ASP A 258 0.72 8.34 15.39
CA ASP A 258 0.20 9.22 16.44
C ASP A 258 -0.23 10.60 15.95
N SER A 259 -0.17 10.86 14.65
CA SER A 259 -0.52 12.16 14.05
C SER A 259 -1.84 12.06 13.28
N LEU A 260 -2.63 13.15 13.32
CA LEU A 260 -3.83 13.30 12.50
C LEU A 260 -3.53 14.16 11.27
N TYR A 261 -3.90 13.69 10.10
CA TYR A 261 -3.67 14.38 8.84
C TYR A 261 -4.99 14.93 8.29
N LEU A 262 -4.97 16.17 7.80
CA LEU A 262 -6.13 16.87 7.27
C LEU A 262 -6.03 17.02 5.75
N ASN A 263 -6.90 16.30 5.06
CA ASN A 263 -7.05 16.35 3.63
C ASN A 263 -8.12 17.36 3.25
N ILE A 264 -7.69 18.56 2.85
CA ILE A 264 -8.60 19.70 2.67
C ILE A 264 -8.82 20.09 1.21
N THR A 265 -8.07 19.54 0.26
CA THR A 265 -8.24 19.83 -1.17
C THR A 265 -7.68 18.73 -2.06
N ASN A 266 -8.33 18.51 -3.20
CA ASN A 266 -7.83 17.67 -4.28
C ASN A 266 -6.94 18.46 -5.27
N LYS A 267 -6.91 19.79 -5.17
CA LYS A 267 -6.19 20.68 -6.09
C LYS A 267 -4.75 20.86 -5.63
N CYS A 268 -3.84 21.05 -6.56
CA CYS A 268 -2.42 21.23 -6.25
C CYS A 268 -1.80 22.21 -7.24
N SER A 269 -0.86 23.02 -6.77
CA SER A 269 -0.08 23.94 -7.60
C SER A 269 1.04 23.26 -8.39
N ASN A 270 1.27 21.96 -8.15
CA ASN A 270 2.25 21.13 -8.85
C ASN A 270 1.59 19.92 -9.53
N LYS A 271 2.18 19.47 -10.65
CA LYS A 271 1.86 18.21 -11.34
C LYS A 271 3.07 17.27 -11.33
N CYS A 272 3.59 16.96 -10.13
CA CYS A 272 4.84 16.23 -9.99
C CYS A 272 4.80 14.85 -10.66
N SER A 273 5.90 14.46 -11.32
CA SER A 273 6.05 13.13 -11.94
C SER A 273 6.01 11.98 -10.93
N PHE A 274 6.36 12.24 -9.67
CA PHE A 274 6.36 11.28 -8.57
C PHE A 274 5.09 11.31 -7.71
N CYS A 275 4.10 12.14 -8.03
CA CYS A 275 2.96 12.36 -7.14
C CYS A 275 2.07 11.12 -7.05
N ILE A 276 1.77 10.65 -5.84
CA ILE A 276 0.93 9.47 -5.61
C ILE A 276 -0.48 9.61 -6.20
N LYS A 277 -1.00 10.85 -6.30
CA LYS A 277 -2.35 11.16 -6.80
C LYS A 277 -2.63 10.73 -8.24
N SER A 278 -1.58 10.52 -9.05
CA SER A 278 -1.72 10.01 -10.42
C SER A 278 -1.86 8.51 -10.47
N ARG A 279 -1.50 7.79 -9.39
CA ARG A 279 -1.49 6.33 -9.32
C ARG A 279 -2.63 5.78 -8.47
N THR A 280 -2.94 6.43 -7.35
CA THR A 280 -3.99 5.97 -6.44
C THR A 280 -4.58 7.13 -5.64
N SER A 281 -5.82 6.94 -5.17
CA SER A 281 -6.43 7.82 -4.17
C SER A 281 -6.16 7.35 -2.74
N TYR A 282 -5.53 6.19 -2.54
CA TYR A 282 -5.34 5.62 -1.22
C TYR A 282 -3.93 5.86 -0.70
N VAL A 283 -3.82 6.34 0.54
CA VAL A 283 -2.54 6.50 1.23
C VAL A 283 -2.62 5.78 2.56
N LYS A 284 -1.67 4.88 2.81
CA LYS A 284 -1.66 4.01 3.99
C LYS A 284 -2.98 3.27 4.21
N GLY A 285 -3.84 3.03 3.21
CA GLY A 285 -5.18 2.43 3.37
C GLY A 285 -6.35 3.42 3.57
N HIS A 286 -6.11 4.73 3.59
CA HIS A 286 -7.16 5.76 3.64
C HIS A 286 -7.46 6.28 2.25
N ASN A 287 -8.74 6.32 1.85
CA ASN A 287 -9.13 6.98 0.60
C ASN A 287 -9.08 8.50 0.79
N LEU A 288 -8.24 9.19 0.05
CA LEU A 288 -8.03 10.63 0.17
C LEU A 288 -8.67 11.43 -0.99
N ARG A 289 -9.38 10.79 -1.94
CA ARG A 289 -10.07 11.56 -2.99
C ARG A 289 -11.38 12.12 -2.44
N LEU A 290 -11.40 13.41 -2.12
CA LEU A 290 -12.59 14.08 -1.61
C LEU A 290 -13.65 14.20 -2.71
N GLU A 291 -14.93 14.03 -2.37
CA GLU A 291 -16.04 14.36 -3.28
C GLU A 291 -16.13 15.87 -3.51
N ARG A 292 -15.90 16.65 -2.45
CA ARG A 292 -15.89 18.11 -2.44
C ARG A 292 -14.95 18.64 -1.37
N GLU A 293 -14.48 19.87 -1.54
CA GLU A 293 -13.63 20.52 -0.55
C GLU A 293 -14.40 20.77 0.76
N PRO A 294 -13.92 20.28 1.92
CA PRO A 294 -14.67 20.37 3.17
C PRO A 294 -14.67 21.80 3.74
N THR A 295 -15.74 22.17 4.43
CA THR A 295 -15.81 23.43 5.20
C THR A 295 -14.97 23.36 6.47
N ALA A 296 -14.63 24.50 7.07
CA ALA A 296 -13.91 24.54 8.36
C ALA A 296 -14.64 23.75 9.45
N LEU A 297 -15.98 23.85 9.54
CA LEU A 297 -16.78 23.11 10.50
C LEU A 297 -16.70 21.59 10.30
N GLN A 298 -16.72 21.12 9.05
CA GLN A 298 -16.55 19.69 8.75
C GLN A 298 -15.17 19.18 9.15
N ILE A 299 -14.12 19.99 8.94
CA ILE A 299 -12.76 19.63 9.35
C ILE A 299 -12.66 19.57 10.88
N ILE A 300 -13.17 20.58 11.59
CA ILE A 300 -13.20 20.64 13.06
C ILE A 300 -13.94 19.43 13.65
N LYS A 301 -15.12 19.10 13.12
CA LYS A 301 -15.87 17.90 13.52
C LYS A 301 -15.10 16.60 13.29
N ALA A 302 -14.30 16.53 12.23
CA ALA A 302 -13.49 15.35 11.92
C ALA A 302 -12.28 15.20 12.87
N ILE A 303 -11.72 16.30 13.38
CA ILE A 303 -10.59 16.28 14.31
C ILE A 303 -10.98 15.70 15.68
N LYS A 304 -12.17 16.07 16.18
CA LYS A 304 -12.65 15.76 17.54
C LYS A 304 -11.78 16.44 18.61
N ASP A 305 -10.82 15.75 19.21
CA ASP A 305 -9.93 16.28 20.26
C ASP A 305 -8.50 16.45 19.72
N PRO A 306 -8.03 17.69 19.53
CA PRO A 306 -6.66 17.94 19.09
C PRO A 306 -5.55 17.39 19.99
N LYS A 307 -5.81 17.22 21.29
CA LYS A 307 -4.81 16.72 22.26
C LYS A 307 -4.60 15.22 22.18
N ALA A 308 -5.51 14.49 21.52
CA ALA A 308 -5.39 13.05 21.32
C ALA A 308 -4.28 12.65 20.33
N TYR A 309 -3.63 13.63 19.69
CA TYR A 309 -2.62 13.42 18.66
C TYR A 309 -1.34 14.14 19.01
N LYS A 310 -0.20 13.59 18.56
CA LYS A 310 1.11 14.24 18.65
C LYS A 310 1.11 15.58 17.92
N GLU A 311 0.46 15.63 16.78
CA GLU A 311 0.26 16.83 15.96
C GLU A 311 -0.91 16.62 14.99
N ILE A 312 -1.45 17.74 14.50
CA ILE A 312 -2.40 17.79 13.40
C ILE A 312 -1.68 18.40 12.18
N VAL A 313 -1.71 17.68 11.07
CA VAL A 313 -0.92 17.99 9.89
C VAL A 313 -1.86 18.35 8.74
N PHE A 314 -1.80 19.59 8.24
CA PHE A 314 -2.41 19.92 6.95
C PHE A 314 -1.60 19.26 5.84
N CYS A 315 -2.11 18.12 5.36
CA CYS A 315 -1.48 17.28 4.36
C CYS A 315 -2.53 16.33 3.79
N GLY A 316 -2.57 16.20 2.47
CA GLY A 316 -3.50 15.34 1.75
C GLY A 316 -3.03 15.11 0.31
N ILE A 317 -3.97 14.87 -0.60
CA ILE A 317 -3.66 14.70 -2.03
C ILE A 317 -3.22 16.02 -2.71
N GLY A 318 -3.72 17.14 -2.22
CA GLY A 318 -3.51 18.47 -2.80
C GLY A 318 -2.51 19.35 -2.05
N GLU A 319 -2.37 20.59 -2.53
CA GLU A 319 -1.60 21.66 -1.87
C GLU A 319 -2.50 22.40 -0.86
N PRO A 320 -2.27 22.25 0.46
CA PRO A 320 -3.12 22.87 1.47
C PRO A 320 -3.16 24.40 1.36
N MET A 321 -2.05 25.05 0.97
CA MET A 321 -1.97 26.51 0.90
C MET A 321 -2.91 27.15 -0.14
N LEU A 322 -3.52 26.37 -1.04
CA LEU A 322 -4.62 26.86 -1.88
C LEU A 322 -5.85 27.26 -1.05
N ARG A 323 -5.97 26.79 0.18
CA ARG A 323 -7.09 27.04 1.11
C ARG A 323 -6.64 27.76 2.38
N LEU A 324 -5.83 28.81 2.23
CA LEU A 324 -5.25 29.57 3.35
C LEU A 324 -6.28 30.00 4.41
N GLU A 325 -7.45 30.52 4.02
CA GLU A 325 -8.47 30.94 4.99
C GLU A 325 -9.06 29.79 5.81
N ILE A 326 -9.10 28.57 5.24
CA ILE A 326 -9.49 27.37 5.97
C ILE A 326 -8.39 26.95 6.94
N ILE A 327 -7.13 26.98 6.49
CA ILE A 327 -5.97 26.71 7.36
C ILE A 327 -6.00 27.65 8.56
N LYS A 328 -6.11 28.97 8.35
CA LYS A 328 -6.12 29.97 9.41
C LYS A 328 -7.21 29.69 10.45
N LYS A 329 -8.45 29.48 10.00
CA LYS A 329 -9.59 29.21 10.89
C LYS A 329 -9.42 27.91 11.69
N VAL A 330 -9.05 26.83 11.02
CA VAL A 330 -8.93 25.51 11.66
C VAL A 330 -7.69 25.45 12.56
N ALA A 331 -6.56 26.03 12.15
CA ALA A 331 -5.33 26.07 12.94
C ALA A 331 -5.51 26.88 14.22
N ALA A 332 -6.13 28.07 14.14
CA ALA A 332 -6.45 28.87 15.32
C ALA A 332 -7.29 28.08 16.33
N TRP A 333 -8.36 27.43 15.86
CA TRP A 333 -9.18 26.56 16.70
C TRP A 333 -8.37 25.40 17.31
N ILE A 334 -7.50 24.73 16.54
CA ILE A 334 -6.63 23.67 17.06
C ILE A 334 -5.76 24.19 18.21
N LYS A 335 -5.15 25.38 18.05
CA LYS A 335 -4.30 25.99 19.09
C LYS A 335 -5.10 26.34 20.34
N GLU A 336 -6.30 26.89 20.19
CA GLU A 336 -7.21 27.18 21.31
C GLU A 336 -7.56 25.91 22.10
N GLN A 337 -7.64 24.75 21.43
CA GLN A 337 -7.86 23.45 22.06
C GLN A 337 -6.57 22.78 22.58
N GLY A 338 -5.41 23.44 22.49
CA GLY A 338 -4.12 22.93 22.98
C GLY A 338 -3.41 21.95 22.05
N GLY A 339 -3.82 21.86 20.77
CA GLY A 339 -3.15 21.02 19.78
C GLY A 339 -1.89 21.65 19.17
N ARG A 340 -1.14 20.83 18.43
CA ARG A 340 0.00 21.26 17.61
C ARG A 340 -0.34 21.18 16.13
N VAL A 341 0.11 22.16 15.35
CA VAL A 341 -0.22 22.29 13.93
C VAL A 341 1.04 22.29 13.06
N ARG A 342 1.07 21.38 12.08
CA ARG A 342 2.08 21.36 11.01
C ARG A 342 1.41 21.55 9.66
N ILE A 343 2.08 22.23 8.73
CA ILE A 343 1.65 22.26 7.32
C ILE A 343 2.71 21.62 6.43
N ASN A 344 2.30 20.65 5.62
CA ASN A 344 3.09 20.17 4.50
C ASN A 344 2.70 20.98 3.26
N THR A 345 3.67 21.59 2.59
CA THR A 345 3.39 22.46 1.43
C THR A 345 4.48 22.34 0.36
N ASN A 346 4.12 22.69 -0.87
CA ASN A 346 5.03 22.94 -1.99
C ASN A 346 5.82 24.25 -1.82
N GLY A 347 5.53 25.06 -0.80
CA GLY A 347 6.28 26.31 -0.52
C GLY A 347 5.89 27.50 -1.40
N GLN A 348 4.78 27.40 -2.13
CA GLN A 348 4.36 28.42 -3.11
C GLN A 348 3.29 29.37 -2.54
N GLY A 349 3.07 29.37 -1.22
CA GLY A 349 1.97 30.13 -0.58
C GLY A 349 1.95 31.61 -0.96
N ASN A 350 3.10 32.29 -0.90
CA ASN A 350 3.19 33.71 -1.26
C ASN A 350 2.87 33.96 -2.74
N LEU A 351 3.27 33.04 -3.63
CA LEU A 351 2.97 33.14 -5.07
C LEU A 351 1.49 32.90 -5.37
N ILE A 352 0.88 31.91 -4.70
CA ILE A 352 -0.54 31.59 -4.82
C ILE A 352 -1.41 32.80 -4.43
N HIS A 353 -1.06 33.46 -3.32
CA HIS A 353 -1.86 34.56 -2.75
C HIS A 353 -1.37 35.96 -3.17
N LYS A 354 -0.28 36.03 -3.96
CA LYS A 354 0.34 37.28 -4.45
C LYS A 354 0.70 38.28 -3.34
N ARG A 355 1.00 37.80 -2.14
CA ARG A 355 1.40 38.60 -0.96
C ARG A 355 2.16 37.73 0.04
N ASN A 356 2.85 38.34 1.01
CA ASN A 356 3.49 37.58 2.08
C ASN A 356 2.44 37.09 3.09
N ILE A 357 2.20 35.77 3.13
CA ILE A 357 1.19 35.15 4.00
C ILE A 357 1.78 34.66 5.33
N LEU A 358 3.11 34.59 5.46
CA LEU A 358 3.78 34.04 6.62
C LEU A 358 3.45 34.77 7.95
N PRO A 359 3.32 36.12 7.99
CA PRO A 359 2.89 36.82 9.19
C PRO A 359 1.51 36.36 9.69
N GLU A 360 0.61 35.94 8.79
CA GLU A 360 -0.73 35.46 9.17
C GLU A 360 -0.74 34.05 9.76
N LEU A 361 0.37 33.31 9.64
CA LEU A 361 0.54 31.98 10.19
C LEU A 361 1.22 31.99 11.57
N GLN A 362 1.77 33.14 11.96
CA GLN A 362 2.48 33.30 13.23
C GLN A 362 1.54 33.03 14.41
N GLY A 363 1.99 32.22 15.37
CA GLY A 363 1.24 31.85 16.56
C GLY A 363 0.16 30.77 16.35
N ILE A 364 -0.27 30.52 15.11
CA ILE A 364 -1.25 29.48 14.80
C ILE A 364 -0.66 28.21 14.17
N ILE A 365 0.57 28.29 13.65
CA ILE A 365 1.32 27.16 13.07
C ILE A 365 2.60 26.92 13.88
N ASP A 366 2.84 25.67 14.27
CA ASP A 366 4.04 25.27 15.01
C ASP A 366 5.19 24.88 14.07
N SER A 367 4.89 24.27 12.92
CA SER A 367 5.91 23.88 11.95
C SER A 367 5.49 23.86 10.48
N LEU A 368 6.47 24.05 9.59
CA LEU A 368 6.34 23.94 8.14
C LEU A 368 7.27 22.84 7.61
N SER A 369 6.72 21.95 6.80
CA SER A 369 7.48 20.99 5.98
C SER A 369 7.35 21.40 4.51
N ILE A 370 8.39 22.02 3.97
CA ILE A 370 8.37 22.62 2.63
C ILE A 370 9.05 21.69 1.62
N SER A 371 8.40 21.41 0.50
CA SER A 371 8.93 20.51 -0.53
C SER A 371 9.81 21.28 -1.53
N LEU A 372 11.13 21.12 -1.41
CA LEU A 372 12.10 21.68 -2.36
C LEU A 372 12.18 20.82 -3.62
N ASP A 373 12.26 19.49 -3.43
CA ASP A 373 12.18 18.43 -4.45
C ASP A 373 13.13 18.52 -5.67
N ALA A 374 13.99 19.54 -5.78
CA ALA A 374 15.02 19.64 -6.82
C ALA A 374 16.18 20.55 -6.42
N ASP A 375 17.37 20.24 -6.95
CA ASP A 375 18.62 21.00 -6.70
C ASP A 375 18.78 22.24 -7.60
N ASN A 376 17.87 22.48 -8.55
CA ASN A 376 17.84 23.69 -9.37
C ASN A 376 16.49 23.87 -10.06
N GLU A 377 16.27 25.08 -10.58
CA GLU A 377 15.03 25.49 -11.24
C GLU A 377 14.65 24.62 -12.44
N LYS A 378 15.60 24.31 -13.34
CA LYS A 378 15.33 23.50 -14.53
C LYS A 378 14.83 22.10 -14.16
N LYS A 379 15.43 21.47 -13.14
CA LYS A 379 14.98 20.17 -12.63
C LYS A 379 13.63 20.29 -11.93
N TYR A 380 13.43 21.34 -11.13
CA TYR A 380 12.16 21.61 -10.45
C TYR A 380 11.00 21.73 -11.46
N GLU A 381 11.16 22.55 -12.50
CA GLU A 381 10.19 22.73 -13.58
C GLU A 381 9.86 21.40 -14.28
N LYS A 382 10.89 20.59 -14.57
CA LYS A 382 10.72 19.28 -15.23
C LYS A 382 9.96 18.28 -14.36
N ILE A 383 10.29 18.23 -13.07
CA ILE A 383 9.84 17.17 -12.16
C ILE A 383 8.53 17.56 -11.47
N CYS A 384 8.47 18.75 -10.87
CA CYS A 384 7.33 19.25 -10.11
C CYS A 384 6.25 19.85 -11.00
N LYS A 385 6.63 20.34 -12.20
CA LYS A 385 5.73 20.95 -13.20
C LYS A 385 4.76 21.95 -12.54
N PRO A 386 5.29 23.03 -11.95
CA PRO A 386 4.47 24.02 -11.26
C PRO A 386 3.51 24.70 -12.23
N THR A 387 2.32 25.08 -11.75
CA THR A 387 1.36 25.85 -12.55
C THR A 387 1.64 27.35 -12.52
N ILE A 388 2.59 27.80 -11.70
CA ILE A 388 2.94 29.21 -11.48
C ILE A 388 4.39 29.44 -11.93
N LYS A 389 4.63 30.51 -12.70
CA LYS A 389 5.98 30.88 -13.16
C LYS A 389 6.86 31.33 -11.99
N GLY A 390 8.17 31.08 -12.10
CA GLY A 390 9.16 31.47 -11.08
C GLY A 390 8.99 30.72 -9.76
N ALA A 391 8.35 29.54 -9.78
CA ALA A 391 8.01 28.79 -8.59
C ALA A 391 9.25 28.42 -7.75
N PHE A 392 10.35 28.02 -8.39
CA PHE A 392 11.56 27.62 -7.67
C PHE A 392 12.12 28.79 -6.84
N GLN A 393 12.29 29.96 -7.45
CA GLN A 393 12.75 31.16 -6.73
C GLN A 393 11.77 31.59 -5.64
N GLY A 394 10.46 31.49 -5.91
CA GLY A 394 9.42 31.75 -4.92
C GLY A 394 9.51 30.84 -3.71
N ILE A 395 9.83 29.55 -3.90
CA ILE A 395 10.02 28.59 -2.82
C ILE A 395 11.24 28.95 -1.98
N LEU A 396 12.38 29.26 -2.60
CA LEU A 396 13.59 29.66 -1.88
C LEU A 396 13.34 30.92 -1.04
N SER A 397 12.62 31.91 -1.61
CA SER A 397 12.20 33.12 -0.89
C SER A 397 11.25 32.79 0.26
N PHE A 398 10.27 31.91 0.04
CA PHE A 398 9.32 31.47 1.06
C PHE A 398 10.00 30.76 2.23
N ILE A 399 10.94 29.85 1.95
CA ILE A 399 11.74 29.16 2.98
C ILE A 399 12.52 30.18 3.80
N ARG A 400 13.25 31.08 3.14
CA ARG A 400 14.06 32.11 3.81
C ARG A 400 13.23 32.98 4.75
N GLU A 401 12.05 33.40 4.30
CA GLU A 401 11.17 34.28 5.07
C GLU A 401 10.44 33.53 6.20
N SER A 402 10.12 32.25 6.01
CA SER A 402 9.29 31.47 6.94
C SER A 402 9.85 31.35 8.35
N LYS A 403 11.18 31.29 8.50
CA LYS A 403 11.88 31.22 9.80
C LYS A 403 11.61 32.43 10.70
N LYS A 404 11.19 33.56 10.15
CA LYS A 404 10.85 34.76 10.93
C LYS A 404 9.53 34.63 11.67
N TYR A 405 8.64 33.75 11.21
CA TYR A 405 7.25 33.67 11.68
C TYR A 405 6.84 32.29 12.19
N VAL A 406 7.49 31.23 11.73
CA VAL A 406 7.18 29.85 12.14
C VAL A 406 8.38 29.26 12.91
N PRO A 407 8.15 28.67 14.12
CA PRO A 407 9.23 28.18 14.97
C PRO A 407 10.11 27.08 14.34
N ASP A 408 9.49 26.12 13.66
CA ASP A 408 10.18 24.98 13.06
C ASP A 408 9.90 24.92 11.56
N VAL A 409 10.96 25.05 10.76
CA VAL A 409 10.90 24.99 9.30
C VAL A 409 11.85 23.92 8.82
N THR A 410 11.31 22.88 8.19
CA THR A 410 12.08 21.79 7.59
C THR A 410 11.84 21.77 6.09
N VAL A 411 12.92 21.59 5.32
CA VAL A 411 12.84 21.35 3.87
C VAL A 411 12.86 19.86 3.59
N THR A 412 12.12 19.43 2.58
CA THR A 412 12.05 18.03 2.17
C THR A 412 12.39 17.85 0.69
N VAL A 413 12.96 16.69 0.37
CA VAL A 413 13.25 16.24 -0.99
C VAL A 413 12.86 14.78 -1.13
N VAL A 414 12.17 14.42 -2.21
CA VAL A 414 11.97 13.00 -2.56
C VAL A 414 13.20 12.48 -3.30
N GLN A 415 13.75 11.36 -2.83
CA GLN A 415 14.89 10.70 -3.47
C GLN A 415 14.43 9.98 -4.74
N ILE A 416 14.65 10.63 -5.89
CA ILE A 416 14.32 10.09 -7.22
C ILE A 416 15.53 10.21 -8.16
N PRO A 417 15.62 9.38 -9.22
CA PRO A 417 16.69 9.48 -10.20
C PRO A 417 16.82 10.90 -10.79
N GLY A 418 18.05 11.42 -10.80
CA GLY A 418 18.38 12.72 -11.39
C GLY A 418 18.35 13.91 -10.42
N ILE A 419 17.87 13.73 -9.18
CA ILE A 419 17.98 14.74 -8.12
C ILE A 419 19.29 14.54 -7.33
N ASP A 420 20.03 15.63 -7.16
CA ASP A 420 21.28 15.63 -6.39
C ASP A 420 20.97 16.01 -4.92
N ILE A 421 20.90 15.01 -4.05
CA ILE A 421 20.52 15.19 -2.64
C ILE A 421 21.52 16.06 -1.88
N GLU A 422 22.82 15.96 -2.20
CA GLU A 422 23.85 16.78 -1.55
C GLU A 422 23.73 18.25 -1.96
N LYS A 423 23.39 18.54 -3.22
CA LYS A 423 23.09 19.92 -3.62
C LYS A 423 21.81 20.44 -2.97
N CYS A 424 20.76 19.63 -2.85
CA CYS A 424 19.58 20.01 -2.08
C CYS A 424 19.94 20.30 -0.61
N ARG A 425 20.87 19.54 -0.03
CA ARG A 425 21.35 19.76 1.35
C ARG A 425 22.09 21.10 1.46
N LYS A 426 22.99 21.40 0.53
CA LYS A 426 23.66 22.71 0.46
C LYS A 426 22.68 23.88 0.38
N ILE A 427 21.63 23.77 -0.45
CA ILE A 427 20.58 24.80 -0.52
C ILE A 427 19.88 24.97 0.84
N ALA A 428 19.55 23.87 1.52
CA ALA A 428 18.92 23.92 2.83
C ALA A 428 19.84 24.54 3.90
N ASP A 429 21.13 24.18 3.88
CA ASP A 429 22.16 24.72 4.78
C ASP A 429 22.36 26.24 4.56
N GLU A 430 22.44 26.70 3.31
CA GLU A 430 22.50 28.12 2.95
C GLU A 430 21.26 28.90 3.39
N LEU A 431 20.09 28.25 3.36
CA LEU A 431 18.84 28.78 3.87
C LEU A 431 18.71 28.64 5.39
N GLY A 432 19.65 27.98 6.07
CA GLY A 432 19.67 27.74 7.51
C GLY A 432 18.45 26.97 8.00
N VAL A 433 18.06 25.89 7.30
CA VAL A 433 16.96 24.98 7.64
C VAL A 433 17.40 23.53 7.47
N PRO A 434 16.93 22.58 8.30
CA PRO A 434 17.23 21.17 8.12
C PRO A 434 16.62 20.61 6.83
N LEU A 435 17.32 19.67 6.21
CA LEU A 435 16.81 18.85 5.09
C LEU A 435 16.41 17.46 5.59
N ARG A 436 15.18 17.05 5.28
CA ARG A 436 14.72 15.66 5.42
C ARG A 436 14.54 15.01 4.04
N VAL A 437 15.29 13.95 3.79
CA VAL A 437 15.14 13.12 2.59
C VAL A 437 13.98 12.15 2.78
N ARG A 438 13.12 12.04 1.77
CA ARG A 438 12.00 11.11 1.72
C ARG A 438 12.29 10.03 0.68
N GLU A 439 12.09 8.77 1.04
CA GLU A 439 12.17 7.68 0.07
C GLU A 439 11.02 7.79 -0.93
N PHE A 440 11.31 7.48 -2.19
CA PHE A 440 10.29 7.43 -3.24
C PHE A 440 9.26 6.33 -2.94
N ASN A 441 7.99 6.60 -3.22
CA ASN A 441 6.83 5.75 -2.92
C ASN A 441 6.55 5.49 -1.43
N VAL A 442 7.38 5.98 -0.50
CA VAL A 442 7.07 5.93 0.92
C VAL A 442 6.32 7.21 1.32
N VAL A 443 4.99 7.10 1.40
CA VAL A 443 4.09 8.20 1.78
C VAL A 443 3.46 7.96 3.15
N GLY A 444 3.21 9.03 3.91
CA GLY A 444 2.77 8.98 5.31
C GLY A 444 3.94 9.22 6.25
#